data_AF-A0A9J7NBC6-F1
#
_entry.id   AF-A0A9J7NBC6-F1
#
_cell.length_a   1.000
_cell.length_b   1.000
_cell.length_c   1.000
_cell.angle_alpha   90.00
_cell.angle_beta   90.00
_cell.angle_gamma   90.00
#
_symmetry.space_group_name_H-M   'P 1'
#
loop_
_entity.id
_entity.type
_entity.pdbx_description
1 polymer ?
#
loop_
_entity_poly.entity_id
_entity_poly.type
_entity_poly.pdbx_seq_one_letter_code
_entity_poly.pdbx_strand_id
1 'polypeptide(L)'
;MDDAARLSAIYSSMYVARRYLYEMEWDAVLEEGTHSSLAANITACRHQLQTFITAINVTIDVLDVQHPGRPSYVMEPDMQDPPSEYLRHIRDFLVLRDFRVAVENSYHHLYFMYDKYAWQD
;
A
#
# COMPACT_ATOMS: atom_id res chain seq x y z
N MET A 1 -12.09 -9.53 14.64
CA MET A 1 -10.69 -9.56 14.17
C MET A 1 -9.81 -9.08 15.31
N ASP A 2 -8.81 -9.87 15.67
CA ASP A 2 -7.79 -9.51 16.67
C ASP A 2 -6.79 -8.48 16.12
N ASP A 3 -5.92 -7.96 16.98
CA ASP A 3 -4.99 -6.88 16.62
C ASP A 3 -3.91 -7.36 15.64
N ALA A 4 -3.45 -8.59 15.79
CA ALA A 4 -2.49 -9.21 14.87
C ALA A 4 -3.07 -9.32 13.45
N ALA A 5 -4.31 -9.77 13.31
CA ALA A 5 -4.99 -9.85 12.03
C ALA A 5 -5.29 -8.46 11.44
N ARG A 6 -5.59 -7.45 12.27
CA ARG A 6 -5.74 -6.05 11.82
C ARG A 6 -4.46 -5.49 11.25
N LEU A 7 -3.36 -5.60 11.99
CA LEU A 7 -2.05 -5.12 11.55
C LEU A 7 -1.54 -5.90 10.33
N SER A 8 -1.79 -7.21 10.27
CA SER A 8 -1.50 -8.05 9.12
C SER A 8 -2.27 -7.63 7.86
N ALA A 9 -3.57 -7.32 7.99
CA ALA A 9 -4.39 -6.84 6.90
C ALA A 9 -3.90 -5.48 6.38
N ILE A 10 -3.63 -4.53 7.28
CA ILE A 10 -3.06 -3.21 6.92
C ILE A 10 -1.74 -3.40 6.18
N TYR A 11 -0.80 -4.15 6.78
CA TYR A 11 0.53 -4.35 6.22
C TYR A 11 0.45 -4.96 4.80
N SER A 12 -0.38 -5.98 4.62
CA SER A 12 -0.54 -6.67 3.35
C SER A 12 -1.08 -5.72 2.27
N SER A 13 -2.16 -4.99 2.55
CA SER A 13 -2.75 -4.07 1.58
C SER A 13 -1.82 -2.93 1.20
N MET A 14 -1.09 -2.37 2.17
CA MET A 14 -0.12 -1.31 1.91
C MET A 14 1.09 -1.78 1.13
N TYR A 15 1.56 -3.01 1.39
CA TYR A 15 2.69 -3.59 0.67
C TYR A 15 2.36 -3.80 -0.83
N VAL A 16 1.13 -4.24 -1.12
CA VAL A 16 0.61 -4.42 -2.48
C VAL A 16 0.50 -3.08 -3.20
N ALA A 17 -0.13 -2.09 -2.56
CA ALA A 17 -0.25 -0.76 -3.13
C ALA A 17 1.11 -0.14 -3.44
N ARG A 18 2.10 -0.33 -2.56
CA ARG A 18 3.48 0.14 -2.79
C ARG A 18 4.07 -0.48 -4.04
N ARG A 19 3.86 -1.78 -4.27
CA ARG A 19 4.39 -2.47 -5.45
C ARG A 19 3.82 -1.89 -6.75
N TYR A 20 2.52 -1.70 -6.84
CA TYR A 20 1.93 -1.13 -8.06
C TYR A 20 2.32 0.34 -8.26
N LEU A 21 2.46 1.14 -7.20
CA LEU A 21 2.96 2.51 -7.33
C LEU A 21 4.39 2.56 -7.88
N TYR A 22 5.25 1.57 -7.58
CA TYR A 22 6.57 1.44 -8.22
C TYR A 22 6.46 1.19 -9.73
N GLU A 23 5.52 0.35 -10.16
CA GLU A 23 5.30 0.04 -11.58
C GLU A 23 4.76 1.26 -12.32
N MET A 24 3.77 1.95 -11.74
CA MET A 24 3.21 3.19 -12.29
C MET A 24 4.26 4.31 -12.42
N GLU A 25 5.20 4.41 -11.47
CA GLU A 25 6.29 5.37 -11.55
C GLU A 25 7.27 5.04 -12.68
N TRP A 26 7.60 3.76 -12.85
CA TRP A 26 8.44 3.34 -13.98
C TRP A 26 7.77 3.64 -15.31
N ASP A 27 6.48 3.34 -15.46
CA ASP A 27 5.71 3.64 -16.67
C ASP A 27 5.69 5.15 -16.94
N ALA A 28 5.40 5.97 -15.92
CA ALA A 28 5.34 7.43 -16.04
C ALA A 28 6.70 8.08 -16.38
N VAL A 29 7.81 7.49 -15.94
CA VAL A 29 9.17 7.95 -16.29
C VAL A 29 9.56 7.51 -17.70
N LEU A 30 9.15 6.32 -18.15
CA LEU A 30 9.44 5.84 -19.50
C LEU A 30 8.64 6.57 -20.58
N GLU A 31 7.46 7.09 -20.26
CA GLU A 31 6.62 7.90 -21.15
C GLU A 31 7.11 9.36 -21.33
N GLU A 32 8.40 9.64 -21.09
CA GLU A 32 9.05 10.96 -21.06
C GLU A 32 8.72 11.86 -22.27
N GLY A 33 7.62 12.62 -22.14
CA GLY A 33 7.15 13.63 -23.08
C GLY A 33 6.16 14.63 -22.49
N THR A 34 5.32 14.23 -21.52
CA THR A 34 4.18 15.09 -21.09
C THR A 34 3.80 15.08 -19.60
N HIS A 35 4.36 14.22 -18.72
CA HIS A 35 3.79 14.03 -17.37
C HIS A 35 4.79 14.06 -16.18
N SER A 36 5.74 15.00 -16.18
CA SER A 36 6.70 15.18 -15.07
C SER A 36 6.06 15.39 -13.69
N SER A 37 4.85 15.97 -13.63
CA SER A 37 4.10 16.19 -12.38
C SER A 37 3.43 14.91 -11.85
N LEU A 38 3.00 14.00 -12.74
CA LEU A 38 2.38 12.73 -12.32
C LEU A 38 3.42 11.81 -11.69
N ALA A 39 4.57 11.64 -12.34
CA ALA A 39 5.68 10.87 -11.79
C ALA A 39 6.09 11.40 -10.41
N ALA A 40 6.25 12.72 -10.27
CA ALA A 40 6.58 13.34 -8.98
C ALA A 40 5.53 13.07 -7.88
N ASN A 41 4.24 13.12 -8.21
CA ASN A 41 3.16 12.81 -7.27
C ASN A 41 3.15 11.33 -6.85
N ILE A 42 3.42 10.42 -7.80
CA ILE A 42 3.52 8.98 -7.51
C ILE A 42 4.72 8.72 -6.60
N THR A 43 5.89 9.31 -6.90
CA THR A 43 7.08 9.21 -6.04
C THR A 43 6.80 9.72 -4.62
N ALA A 44 6.12 10.87 -4.50
CA ALA A 44 5.75 11.43 -3.20
C ALA A 44 4.79 10.51 -2.42
N CYS A 45 3.76 9.99 -3.08
CA CYS A 45 2.82 9.02 -2.52
C CYS A 45 3.55 7.75 -2.03
N ARG A 46 4.48 7.23 -2.82
CA ARG A 46 5.31 6.06 -2.48
C ARG A 46 6.14 6.30 -1.22
N HIS A 47 6.73 7.48 -1.05
CA HIS A 47 7.47 7.83 0.17
C HIS A 47 6.57 7.92 1.41
N GLN A 48 5.36 8.49 1.28
CA GLN A 48 4.37 8.52 2.35
C GLN A 48 3.96 7.10 2.76
N LEU A 49 3.69 6.24 1.77
CA LEU A 49 3.31 4.85 1.99
C LEU A 49 4.44 4.04 2.65
N GLN A 50 5.69 4.26 2.24
CA GLN A 50 6.84 3.63 2.89
C GLN A 50 6.95 4.02 4.36
N THR A 51 6.73 5.31 4.67
CA THR A 51 6.73 5.81 6.04
C THR A 51 5.61 5.17 6.86
N PHE A 52 4.41 5.04 6.28
CA PHE A 52 3.28 4.37 6.93
C PHE A 52 3.57 2.89 7.22
N ILE A 53 4.11 2.14 6.26
CA ILE A 53 4.49 0.73 6.47
C ILE A 53 5.52 0.60 7.59
N THR A 54 6.52 1.48 7.64
CA THR A 54 7.51 1.51 8.74
C THR A 54 6.84 1.74 10.09
N ALA A 55 5.87 2.66 10.19
CA ALA A 55 5.13 2.90 11.42
C ALA A 55 4.27 1.70 11.85
N ILE A 56 3.69 0.97 10.89
CA ILE A 56 2.96 -0.27 11.17
C ILE A 56 3.90 -1.36 11.70
N ASN A 57 5.10 -1.53 11.11
CA ASN A 57 6.09 -2.48 11.63
C ASN A 57 6.52 -2.15 13.06
N VAL A 58 6.77 -0.87 13.35
CA VAL A 58 7.06 -0.45 14.74
C VAL A 58 5.90 -0.78 15.68
N THR A 59 4.66 -0.57 15.25
CA THR A 59 3.47 -0.93 16.05
C THR A 59 3.39 -2.45 16.29
N ILE A 60 3.67 -3.25 15.27
CA ILE A 60 3.73 -4.72 15.36
C ILE A 60 4.76 -5.15 16.41
N ASP A 61 5.97 -4.58 16.35
CA ASP A 61 7.06 -4.88 17.29
C ASP A 61 6.72 -4.47 18.72
N VAL A 62 6.11 -3.28 18.92
CA VAL A 62 5.73 -2.77 20.25
C VAL A 62 4.62 -3.62 20.89
N LEU A 63 3.68 -4.11 20.09
CA LEU A 63 2.59 -4.96 20.57
C LEU A 63 2.97 -6.44 20.66
N ASP A 64 4.22 -6.79 20.33
CA ASP A 64 4.75 -8.16 20.32
C ASP A 64 3.84 -9.14 19.54
N VAL A 65 3.28 -8.66 18.42
CA VAL A 65 2.45 -9.49 17.53
C VAL A 65 3.30 -10.10 16.43
N GLN A 66 2.93 -11.31 16.00
CA GLN A 66 3.65 -11.99 14.92
C GLN A 66 3.63 -11.14 13.65
N HIS A 67 4.83 -10.85 13.12
CA HIS A 67 4.95 -10.07 11.90
C HIS A 67 4.28 -10.79 10.72
N PRO A 68 3.39 -10.12 9.97
CA PRO A 68 2.87 -10.66 8.74
C PRO A 68 4.02 -10.93 7.78
N GLY A 69 4.08 -12.15 7.24
CA GLY A 69 4.96 -12.47 6.13
C GLY A 69 4.64 -11.60 4.92
N ARG A 70 5.55 -11.55 3.94
CA ARG A 70 5.25 -10.89 2.66
C ARG A 70 4.05 -11.58 2.01
N PRO A 71 3.05 -10.84 1.51
CA PRO A 71 1.89 -11.45 0.86
C PRO A 71 2.36 -12.31 -0.33
N SER A 72 1.90 -13.56 -0.41
CA SER A 72 2.33 -14.53 -1.42
C SER A 72 2.03 -14.10 -2.85
N TYR A 73 0.94 -13.37 -3.06
CA TYR A 73 0.53 -12.83 -4.37
C TYR A 73 1.36 -11.62 -4.84
N VAL A 74 2.21 -11.05 -3.97
CA VAL A 74 3.19 -10.02 -4.36
C VAL A 74 4.55 -10.66 -4.73
N MET A 75 4.71 -11.97 -4.50
CA MET A 75 5.91 -12.71 -4.90
C MET A 75 5.85 -13.20 -6.35
N GLU A 76 4.73 -13.07 -7.05
CA GLU A 76 4.67 -13.39 -8.47
C GLU A 76 5.43 -12.30 -9.25
N PRO A 77 6.57 -12.63 -9.89
CA PRO A 77 7.31 -11.70 -10.74
C PRO A 77 6.52 -11.33 -12.01
N ASP A 78 5.39 -12.02 -12.21
CA ASP A 78 4.61 -12.07 -13.44
C ASP A 78 3.27 -11.35 -13.29
N MET A 79 3.25 -10.18 -12.63
CA MET A 79 2.25 -9.19 -13.00
C MET A 79 2.56 -8.75 -14.43
N GLN A 80 2.13 -9.58 -15.39
CA GLN A 80 2.34 -9.37 -16.81
C GLN A 80 1.89 -7.96 -17.14
N ASP A 81 2.83 -7.18 -17.69
CA ASP A 81 2.50 -5.84 -18.15
C ASP A 81 1.32 -5.96 -19.13
N PRO A 82 0.22 -5.22 -18.92
CA PRO A 82 -0.93 -5.29 -19.80
C PRO A 82 -0.51 -5.10 -21.27
N PRO A 83 -1.10 -5.85 -22.21
CA PRO A 83 -0.63 -5.90 -23.60
C PRO A 83 -0.88 -4.61 -24.39
N SER A 84 -1.51 -3.59 -23.79
CA SER A 84 -1.75 -2.29 -24.40
C SER A 84 -1.73 -1.15 -23.39
N GLU A 85 -1.40 0.05 -23.88
CA GLU A 85 -1.39 1.29 -23.09
C GLU A 85 -2.76 1.58 -22.45
N TYR A 86 -3.85 1.38 -23.19
CA TYR A 86 -5.21 1.54 -22.66
C TYR A 86 -5.49 0.62 -21.46
N LEU A 87 -5.00 -0.62 -21.51
CA LEU A 87 -5.17 -1.57 -20.39
C LEU A 87 -4.26 -1.22 -19.21
N ARG A 88 -3.07 -0.64 -19.44
CA ARG A 88 -2.23 -0.07 -18.37
C ARG A 88 -2.94 1.06 -17.64
N HIS A 89 -3.51 2.02 -18.37
CA HIS A 89 -4.28 3.11 -17.77
C HIS A 89 -5.47 2.62 -16.93
N ILE A 90 -6.18 1.56 -17.39
CA ILE A 90 -7.25 0.95 -16.59
C ILE A 90 -6.70 0.30 -15.32
N ARG A 91 -5.63 -0.50 -15.42
CA ARG A 91 -4.96 -1.12 -14.27
C ARG A 91 -4.60 -0.05 -13.24
N ASP A 92 -3.93 1.01 -13.69
CA ASP A 92 -3.44 2.09 -12.83
C ASP A 92 -4.59 2.81 -12.11
N PHE A 93 -5.70 3.07 -12.82
CA PHE A 93 -6.89 3.65 -12.20
C PHE A 93 -7.52 2.72 -11.15
N LEU A 94 -7.62 1.41 -11.45
CA LEU A 94 -8.15 0.43 -10.52
C LEU A 94 -7.25 0.28 -9.28
N VAL A 95 -5.93 0.28 -9.47
CA VAL A 95 -4.95 0.28 -8.37
C VAL A 95 -5.13 1.50 -7.47
N LEU A 96 -5.23 2.71 -8.04
CA LEU A 96 -5.42 3.92 -7.23
C LEU A 96 -6.75 3.92 -6.48
N ARG A 97 -7.82 3.41 -7.11
CA ARG A 97 -9.13 3.21 -6.45
C ARG A 97 -9.01 2.25 -5.28
N ASP A 98 -8.40 1.08 -5.50
CA ASP A 98 -8.28 0.04 -4.48
C ASP A 98 -7.33 0.46 -3.36
N PHE A 99 -6.28 1.22 -3.69
CA PHE A 99 -5.39 1.84 -2.71
C PHE A 99 -6.16 2.81 -1.79
N ARG A 100 -7.02 3.66 -2.35
CA ARG A 100 -7.87 4.56 -1.53
C ARG A 100 -8.73 3.76 -0.55
N VAL A 101 -9.39 2.70 -1.01
CA VAL A 101 -10.22 1.84 -0.15
C VAL A 101 -9.37 1.17 0.93
N ALA A 102 -8.16 0.72 0.59
CA ALA A 102 -7.22 0.14 1.55
C ALA A 102 -6.79 1.15 2.63
N VAL A 103 -6.57 2.41 2.28
CA VAL A 103 -6.26 3.48 3.25
C VAL A 103 -7.44 3.73 4.19
N GLU A 104 -8.66 3.84 3.66
CA GLU A 104 -9.88 4.02 4.45
C GLU A 104 -10.09 2.84 5.43
N ASN A 105 -9.91 1.60 4.97
CA ASN A 105 -9.99 0.42 5.83
C ASN A 105 -8.88 0.39 6.90
N SER A 106 -7.67 0.80 6.54
CA SER A 106 -6.55 0.87 7.48
C SER A 106 -6.81 1.88 8.59
N TYR A 107 -7.38 3.03 8.25
CA TYR A 107 -7.83 4.02 9.21
C TYR A 107 -8.84 3.44 10.20
N HIS A 108 -9.87 2.71 9.71
CA HIS A 108 -10.86 2.08 10.60
C HIS A 108 -10.24 1.05 11.55
N HIS A 109 -9.27 0.27 11.08
CA HIS A 109 -8.57 -0.70 11.93
C HIS A 109 -7.71 -0.02 13.00
N LEU A 110 -6.95 1.00 12.62
CA LEU A 110 -6.15 1.78 13.56
C LEU A 110 -7.01 2.52 14.59
N TYR A 111 -8.13 3.10 14.16
CA TYR A 111 -9.06 3.77 15.05
C TYR A 111 -9.63 2.82 16.11
N PHE A 112 -10.03 1.60 15.71
CA PHE A 112 -10.49 0.58 16.64
C PHE A 112 -9.41 0.19 17.66
N MET A 113 -8.17 0.05 17.20
CA MET A 113 -7.05 -0.26 18.10
C MET A 113 -6.76 0.90 19.05
N TYR A 114 -6.75 2.13 18.55
CA TYR A 114 -6.58 3.33 19.37
C TYR A 114 -7.60 3.35 20.51
N ASP A 115 -8.89 3.18 20.22
CA ASP A 115 -9.94 3.16 21.24
C ASP A 115 -9.70 2.05 22.28
N LYS A 116 -9.30 0.84 21.84
CA LYS A 116 -8.98 -0.27 22.75
C LYS A 116 -7.85 0.06 23.74
N TYR A 117 -6.80 0.75 23.29
CA TYR A 117 -5.61 1.03 24.11
C TYR A 117 -5.66 2.38 24.84
N ALA A 118 -6.48 3.33 24.38
CA ALA A 118 -6.59 4.67 24.97
C ALA A 118 -7.34 4.69 26.31
N TRP A 119 -8.13 3.65 26.61
CA TRP A 119 -8.98 3.58 27.81
C TRP A 119 -8.53 2.51 28.82
N GLN A 120 -7.25 2.12 28.81
CA GLN A 120 -6.70 1.11 29.74
C GLN A 120 -6.04 1.71 30.98
N ASP A 121 -6.39 2.95 31.34
CA ASP A 121 -6.01 3.57 32.63
C ASP A 121 -6.90 3.07 33.79
#